data_AF-A0A5B7SS85-F1
#
_entry.id   AF-A0A5B7SS85-F1
#
_cell.length_a   1.000
_cell.length_b   1.000
_cell.length_c   1.000
_cell.angle_alpha   90.00
_cell.angle_beta   90.00
_cell.angle_gamma   90.00
#
_symmetry.space_group_name_H-M   'P 1'
#
loop_
_entity.id
_entity.type
_entity.pdbx_description
1 polymer ?
#
loop_
_entity_poly.entity_id
_entity_poly.type
_entity_poly.pdbx_seq_one_letter_code
_entity_poly.pdbx_strand_id
1 'polypeptide(L)'
;MKIYLFATLWFVFCSLGFSQIEVFKDTVPAIQLHKQNVPVRINCYATLNSKKAPLFIIDGVAISIDSISQGLLDPKNILSINVLKGSQAISIYGIDGTNGVIEIVTKAVREQKATANEYPFKLFHLDNENWTLPQDIYNAIRAKVPSVSVATTGLGERPSIRMRGDDNTLVIVDGVQYDAAILNTLNPSDIESVTVAPNTAAANYLRNN
;
A
#
# COMPACT_ATOMS: atom_id res chain seq x y z
N MET A 1 52.44 33.12 -44.42
CA MET A 1 53.12 32.58 -43.23
C MET A 1 52.05 32.36 -42.16
N LYS A 2 51.70 31.11 -41.86
CA LYS A 2 50.60 30.75 -40.95
C LYS A 2 51.17 30.39 -39.59
N ILE A 3 50.67 31.01 -38.53
CA ILE A 3 50.99 30.71 -37.12
C ILE A 3 49.74 30.08 -36.51
N TYR A 4 49.90 28.87 -35.99
CA TYR A 4 48.88 28.16 -35.22
C TYR A 4 49.32 28.17 -33.76
N LEU A 5 48.46 28.63 -32.86
CA LEU A 5 48.66 28.48 -31.41
C LEU A 5 47.61 27.50 -30.87
N PHE A 6 48.05 26.27 -30.62
CA PHE A 6 47.29 25.27 -29.87
C PHE A 6 47.44 25.57 -28.37
N ALA A 7 46.34 25.82 -27.68
CA ALA A 7 46.27 25.75 -26.23
C ALA A 7 45.11 24.83 -25.84
N THR A 8 45.42 23.55 -25.69
CA THR A 8 44.59 22.60 -24.96
C THR A 8 44.74 22.90 -23.48
N LEU A 9 43.70 23.44 -22.83
CA LEU A 9 43.58 23.41 -21.39
C LEU A 9 42.34 22.62 -20.98
N TRP A 10 42.59 21.68 -20.10
CA TRP A 10 41.70 20.64 -19.61
C TRP A 10 40.32 21.12 -19.13
N PHE A 11 39.35 20.29 -19.46
CA PHE A 11 38.07 20.05 -18.80
C PHE A 11 38.06 20.40 -17.29
N VAL A 12 37.22 21.38 -16.92
CA VAL A 12 36.42 21.33 -15.69
C VAL A 12 34.96 21.40 -16.13
N PHE A 13 34.37 20.24 -16.32
CA PHE A 13 32.94 20.07 -16.56
C PHE A 13 32.22 20.22 -15.21
N CYS A 14 31.82 21.45 -14.87
CA CYS A 14 30.70 21.66 -13.95
C CYS A 14 29.44 21.65 -14.82
N SER A 15 28.74 20.53 -14.82
CA SER A 15 27.53 20.32 -15.62
C SER A 15 26.36 21.12 -15.05
N LEU A 16 25.47 21.50 -15.97
CA LEU A 16 24.12 22.04 -15.78
C LEU A 16 24.02 23.55 -15.53
N GLY A 17 23.67 24.28 -16.60
CA GLY A 17 23.21 25.66 -16.51
C GLY A 17 23.01 26.40 -17.83
N PHE A 18 22.65 25.74 -18.93
CA PHE A 18 22.15 26.47 -20.11
C PHE A 18 20.69 26.86 -19.83
N SER A 19 20.48 28.05 -19.28
CA SER A 19 19.25 28.80 -19.50
C SER A 19 19.66 30.03 -20.29
N GLN A 20 19.73 29.89 -21.61
CA GLN A 20 19.75 31.06 -22.46
C GLN A 20 18.33 31.61 -22.53
N ILE A 21 18.18 32.85 -22.08
CA ILE A 21 17.13 33.73 -22.56
C ILE A 21 17.66 34.28 -23.89
N GLU A 22 17.22 33.71 -25.01
CA GLU A 22 17.37 34.36 -26.31
C GLU A 22 16.28 35.42 -26.43
N VAL A 23 16.66 36.69 -26.26
CA VAL A 23 15.82 37.82 -26.69
C VAL A 23 15.96 37.93 -28.19
N PHE A 24 14.95 37.47 -28.93
CA PHE A 24 14.86 37.64 -30.39
C PHE A 24 14.89 39.13 -30.71
N LYS A 25 16.03 39.60 -31.21
CA LYS A 25 16.25 41.02 -31.51
C LYS A 25 16.19 41.33 -32.98
N ASP A 26 15.43 40.55 -33.75
CA ASP A 26 15.28 40.81 -35.16
C ASP A 26 13.81 41.01 -35.51
N THR A 27 13.54 42.14 -36.16
CA THR A 27 12.30 42.58 -36.81
C THR A 27 11.44 43.60 -36.06
N VAL A 28 12.01 44.76 -35.67
CA VAL A 28 11.36 46.07 -35.90
C VAL A 28 12.43 47.17 -36.00
N PRO A 29 12.59 47.87 -37.13
CA PRO A 29 13.45 49.05 -37.17
C PRO A 29 12.72 50.23 -36.49
N ALA A 30 13.45 50.94 -35.62
CA ALA A 30 13.08 52.19 -34.95
C ALA A 30 12.14 52.12 -33.73
N ILE A 31 12.64 51.56 -32.62
CA ILE A 31 12.28 52.06 -31.28
C ILE A 31 13.59 52.30 -30.53
N GLN A 32 13.86 53.55 -30.13
CA GLN A 32 15.03 53.85 -29.31
C GLN A 32 14.85 53.25 -27.91
N LEU A 33 15.55 52.15 -27.64
CA LEU A 33 15.60 51.53 -26.33
C LEU A 33 16.45 52.40 -25.38
N HIS A 34 15.80 53.14 -24.48
CA HIS A 34 16.46 53.62 -23.27
C HIS A 34 16.89 52.39 -22.45
N LYS A 35 18.20 52.24 -22.22
CA LYS A 35 18.77 51.18 -21.39
C LYS A 35 18.38 51.42 -19.92
N GLN A 36 17.17 51.04 -19.54
CA GLN A 36 16.77 51.00 -18.14
C GLN A 36 17.49 49.82 -17.49
N ASN A 37 18.35 50.13 -16.52
CA ASN A 37 19.03 49.14 -15.69
C ASN A 37 18.00 48.52 -14.75
N VAL A 38 17.13 47.67 -15.27
CA VAL A 38 16.15 46.93 -14.47
C VAL A 38 16.92 45.79 -13.81
N PRO A 39 17.11 45.81 -12.48
CA PRO A 39 17.76 44.70 -11.80
C PRO A 39 16.88 43.47 -11.94
N VAL A 40 17.31 42.52 -12.78
CA VAL A 40 16.66 41.20 -12.89
C VAL A 40 16.97 40.46 -11.60
N ARG A 41 16.01 40.46 -10.67
CA ARG A 41 16.06 39.63 -9.46
C ARG A 41 15.52 38.25 -9.84
N ILE A 42 16.43 37.30 -10.00
CA ILE A 42 16.06 35.88 -10.02
C ILE A 42 15.84 35.50 -8.55
N ASN A 43 14.57 35.32 -8.16
CA ASN A 43 14.24 34.76 -6.84
C ASN A 43 14.65 33.29 -6.82
N CYS A 44 15.92 33.04 -6.52
CA CYS A 44 16.40 31.72 -6.18
C CYS A 44 15.93 31.44 -4.75
N TYR A 45 14.77 30.79 -4.60
CA TYR A 45 14.40 30.17 -3.33
C TYR A 45 15.30 28.95 -3.11
N ALA A 46 16.58 29.18 -2.85
CA ALA A 46 17.38 28.17 -2.20
C ALA A 46 16.84 28.10 -0.76
N THR A 47 16.02 27.09 -0.48
CA THR A 47 15.59 26.75 0.88
C THR A 47 16.80 26.23 1.66
N LEU A 48 17.78 27.10 1.88
CA LEU A 48 18.91 26.87 2.77
C LEU A 48 18.37 27.16 4.16
N ASN A 49 18.13 26.11 4.96
CA ASN A 49 17.60 26.13 6.33
C ASN A 49 16.11 25.79 6.51
N SER A 50 15.60 24.79 5.79
CA SER A 50 14.56 23.95 6.38
C SER A 50 15.20 22.61 6.72
N LYS A 51 15.35 22.29 8.01
CA LYS A 51 15.48 20.88 8.43
C LYS A 51 14.19 20.19 8.00
N LYS A 52 14.11 19.80 6.72
CA LYS A 52 12.92 19.13 6.18
C LYS A 52 12.94 17.72 6.74
N ALA A 53 12.03 17.45 7.66
CA ALA A 53 11.85 16.12 8.20
C ALA A 53 11.38 15.16 7.09
N PRO A 54 11.79 13.88 7.14
CA PRO A 54 11.22 12.87 6.27
C PRO A 54 9.74 12.66 6.61
N LEU A 55 8.98 12.17 5.63
CA LEU A 55 7.59 11.77 5.85
C LEU A 55 7.57 10.40 6.53
N PHE A 56 6.76 10.26 7.58
CA PHE A 56 6.56 8.97 8.26
C PHE A 56 5.23 8.36 7.82
N ILE A 57 5.27 7.07 7.50
CA ILE A 57 4.11 6.31 7.06
C ILE A 57 4.03 5.06 7.91
N ILE A 58 2.89 4.84 8.56
CA ILE A 58 2.61 3.60 9.29
C ILE A 58 1.50 2.88 8.54
N ASP A 59 1.75 1.65 8.13
CA ASP A 59 0.72 0.77 7.52
C ASP A 59 -0.02 1.41 6.33
N GLY A 60 0.70 2.26 5.57
CA GLY A 60 0.18 2.99 4.40
C GLY A 60 -0.48 4.34 4.72
N VAL A 61 -0.60 4.74 5.98
CA VAL A 61 -1.15 6.03 6.41
C VAL A 61 -0.03 6.99 6.78
N ALA A 62 -0.05 8.19 6.18
CA ALA A 62 0.87 9.26 6.52
C ALA A 62 0.55 9.85 7.89
N ILE A 63 1.57 9.99 8.73
CA ILE A 63 1.42 10.49 10.10
C ILE A 63 2.42 11.60 10.40
N SER A 64 2.02 12.52 11.29
CA SER A 64 2.90 13.58 11.78
C SER A 64 3.85 13.06 12.87
N ILE A 65 5.03 13.68 12.95
CA ILE A 65 6.10 13.29 13.88
C ILE A 65 5.69 13.45 15.36
N ASP A 66 4.79 14.39 15.62
CA ASP A 66 4.26 14.68 16.97
C ASP A 66 3.42 13.51 17.51
N SER A 67 2.77 12.75 16.63
CA SER A 67 1.98 11.57 17.00
C SER A 67 2.84 10.34 17.29
N ILE A 68 4.00 10.21 16.66
CA ILE A 68 4.95 9.11 16.91
C ILE A 68 5.56 9.24 18.31
N SER A 69 5.94 10.48 18.66
CA SER A 69 6.65 10.79 19.90
C SER A 69 5.78 10.60 21.16
N GLN A 70 4.46 10.47 21.00
CA GLN A 70 3.50 10.24 22.08
C GLN A 70 3.27 8.76 22.41
N GLY A 71 4.06 7.85 21.84
CA GLY A 71 4.01 6.41 22.18
C GLY A 71 2.96 5.62 21.39
N LEU A 72 2.53 6.12 20.22
CA LEU A 72 1.58 5.43 19.33
C LEU A 72 2.15 4.13 18.75
N LEU A 73 3.47 3.93 18.80
CA LEU A 73 4.18 2.77 18.30
C LEU A 73 4.96 2.06 19.40
N ASP A 74 4.56 0.83 19.74
CA ASP A 74 5.39 -0.09 20.54
C ASP A 74 6.46 -0.74 19.62
N PRO A 75 7.77 -0.63 19.95
CA PRO A 75 8.84 -1.29 19.20
C PRO A 75 8.63 -2.80 19.01
N LYS A 76 7.90 -3.46 19.91
CA LYS A 76 7.60 -4.90 19.81
C LYS A 76 6.68 -5.24 18.63
N ASN A 77 5.85 -4.30 18.19
CA ASN A 77 4.85 -4.50 17.15
C ASN A 77 5.35 -4.12 15.75
N ILE A 78 6.57 -3.60 15.65
CA ILE A 78 7.21 -3.26 14.37
C ILE A 78 7.67 -4.55 13.69
N LEU A 79 7.26 -4.74 12.44
CA LEU A 79 7.73 -5.82 11.57
C LEU A 79 9.00 -5.40 10.84
N SER A 80 8.93 -4.27 10.14
CA SER A 80 10.04 -3.76 9.33
C SER A 80 9.96 -2.24 9.18
N ILE A 81 11.12 -1.63 8.98
CA ILE A 81 11.26 -0.20 8.71
C ILE A 81 11.99 -0.07 7.37
N ASN A 82 11.31 0.49 6.38
CA ASN A 82 11.82 0.77 5.06
C ASN A 82 12.13 2.26 4.94
N VAL A 83 13.31 2.60 4.43
CA VAL A 83 13.72 3.99 4.22
C VAL A 83 13.87 4.24 2.73
N LEU A 84 12.90 4.94 2.15
CA LEU A 84 12.88 5.28 0.73
C LEU A 84 13.53 6.65 0.53
N LYS A 85 14.44 6.73 -0.45
CA LYS A 85 15.24 7.92 -0.72
C LYS A 85 15.15 8.32 -2.20
N GLY A 86 15.19 9.62 -2.47
CA GLY A 86 15.26 10.17 -3.82
C GLY A 86 14.07 9.77 -4.69
N SER A 87 14.34 9.23 -5.88
CA SER A 87 13.32 8.93 -6.89
C SER A 87 12.31 7.87 -6.44
N GLN A 88 12.71 6.88 -5.63
CA GLN A 88 11.80 5.83 -5.15
C GLN A 88 10.71 6.38 -4.23
N ALA A 89 11.08 7.31 -3.32
CA ALA A 89 10.12 7.96 -2.44
C ALA A 89 9.13 8.83 -3.21
N ILE A 90 9.62 9.60 -4.19
CA ILE A 90 8.80 10.48 -5.03
C ILE A 90 7.85 9.69 -5.93
N SER A 91 8.30 8.55 -6.48
CA SER A 91 7.47 7.73 -7.37
C SER A 91 6.24 7.15 -6.67
N ILE A 92 6.31 6.90 -5.36
CA ILE A 92 5.23 6.26 -4.60
C ILE A 92 4.40 7.31 -3.85
N TYR A 93 5.05 8.31 -3.25
CA TYR A 93 4.40 9.28 -2.35
C TYR A 93 4.40 10.72 -2.87
N GLY A 94 4.82 10.94 -4.12
CA GLY A 94 4.75 12.24 -4.78
C GLY A 94 5.65 13.31 -4.16
N ILE A 95 5.19 14.56 -4.16
CA ILE A 95 5.96 15.72 -3.70
C ILE A 95 6.33 15.62 -2.20
N ASP A 96 5.51 14.95 -1.40
CA ASP A 96 5.74 14.78 0.03
C ASP A 96 6.91 13.81 0.30
N GLY A 97 7.21 12.93 -0.65
CA GLY A 97 8.38 12.04 -0.62
C GLY A 97 9.70 12.70 -0.99
N THR A 98 9.71 13.99 -1.36
CA THR A 98 10.94 14.71 -1.80
C THR A 98 12.02 14.73 -0.71
N ASN A 99 11.62 14.74 0.56
CA ASN A 99 12.53 14.76 1.70
C ASN A 99 12.90 13.35 2.21
N GLY A 100 12.44 12.30 1.51
CA GLY A 100 12.54 10.91 1.93
C GLY A 100 11.33 10.44 2.74
N VAL A 101 11.09 9.13 2.70
CA VAL A 101 9.97 8.48 3.39
C VAL A 101 10.50 7.36 4.27
N ILE A 102 10.04 7.32 5.51
CA ILE A 102 10.24 6.19 6.43
C ILE A 102 8.91 5.47 6.53
N GLU A 103 8.83 4.32 5.89
CA GLU A 103 7.67 3.43 5.94
C GLU A 103 7.90 2.41 7.05
N ILE A 104 6.95 2.34 7.98
CA ILE A 104 6.93 1.40 9.09
C ILE A 104 5.76 0.46 8.84
N VAL A 105 6.05 -0.83 8.81
CA VAL A 105 5.04 -1.88 8.70
C VAL A 105 4.92 -2.56 10.05
N THR A 106 3.69 -2.70 10.56
CA THR A 106 3.40 -3.41 11.80
C THR A 106 3.17 -4.90 11.55
N LYS A 107 3.35 -5.72 12.60
CA LYS A 107 3.13 -7.17 12.53
C LYS A 107 1.69 -7.54 12.17
N ALA A 108 0.72 -6.75 12.63
CA ALA A 108 -0.71 -6.95 12.33
C ALA A 108 -1.03 -6.91 10.83
N VAL A 109 -0.34 -6.04 10.07
CA VAL A 109 -0.56 -5.93 8.61
C VAL A 109 0.00 -7.14 7.86
N ARG A 110 1.00 -7.83 8.39
CA ARG A 110 1.55 -9.03 7.72
C ARG A 110 0.55 -10.16 7.69
N GLU A 111 -0.19 -10.38 8.77
CA GLU A 111 -1.21 -11.44 8.86
C GLU A 111 -2.33 -11.20 7.83
N GLN A 112 -2.68 -9.93 7.61
CA GLN A 112 -3.69 -9.53 6.62
C GLN A 112 -3.18 -9.57 5.16
N LYS A 113 -1.89 -9.28 4.91
CA LYS A 113 -1.31 -9.32 3.55
C LYS A 113 -0.84 -10.72 3.14
N ALA A 114 -0.42 -11.56 4.07
CA ALA A 114 0.00 -12.94 3.76
C ALA A 114 -1.18 -13.75 3.19
N THR A 115 -2.36 -13.61 3.78
CA THR A 115 -3.60 -14.22 3.28
C THR A 115 -4.01 -13.71 1.90
N ALA A 116 -3.69 -12.46 1.54
CA ALA A 116 -4.03 -11.88 0.24
C ALA A 116 -3.08 -12.27 -0.91
N ASN A 117 -1.82 -12.60 -0.61
CA ASN A 117 -0.82 -12.94 -1.63
C ASN A 117 -0.76 -14.44 -1.97
N GLU A 118 -1.31 -15.30 -1.12
CA GLU A 118 -1.32 -16.75 -1.31
C GLU A 118 -2.41 -17.22 -2.28
N TYR A 119 -3.54 -16.51 -2.33
CA TYR A 119 -4.71 -16.91 -3.13
C TYR A 119 -5.12 -15.83 -4.16
N PRO A 120 -5.51 -16.21 -5.39
CA PRO A 120 -5.94 -15.26 -6.43
C PRO A 120 -7.35 -14.69 -6.18
N PHE A 121 -7.91 -14.86 -4.98
CA PHE A 121 -9.23 -14.44 -4.60
C PHE A 121 -9.22 -13.85 -3.19
N LYS A 122 -10.19 -12.97 -2.91
CA LYS A 122 -10.32 -12.35 -1.60
C LYS A 122 -10.73 -13.37 -0.55
N LEU A 123 -9.94 -13.45 0.52
CA LEU A 123 -10.25 -14.16 1.74
C LEU A 123 -10.87 -13.22 2.78
N PHE A 124 -11.83 -13.73 3.52
CA PHE A 124 -12.40 -13.07 4.69
C PHE A 124 -12.02 -13.87 5.93
N HIS A 125 -11.12 -13.33 6.73
CA HIS A 125 -10.67 -13.94 7.98
C HIS A 125 -11.59 -13.54 9.14
N LEU A 126 -12.06 -14.52 9.90
CA LEU A 126 -12.89 -14.36 11.09
C LEU A 126 -12.16 -14.99 12.27
N ASP A 127 -11.71 -14.15 13.20
CA ASP A 127 -11.13 -14.60 14.47
C ASP A 127 -12.23 -15.06 15.43
N ASN A 128 -11.92 -15.99 16.32
CA ASN A 128 -12.88 -16.45 17.33
C ASN A 128 -13.18 -15.32 18.34
N GLU A 129 -14.44 -14.88 18.35
CA GLU A 129 -14.97 -13.88 19.28
C GLU A 129 -15.83 -14.54 20.39
N ASN A 130 -15.30 -15.54 21.07
CA ASN A 130 -15.99 -16.38 22.07
C ASN A 130 -17.16 -17.20 21.50
N TRP A 131 -16.91 -17.92 20.41
CA TRP A 131 -17.89 -18.83 19.84
C TRP A 131 -18.13 -20.01 20.76
N THR A 132 -19.35 -20.08 21.31
CA THR A 132 -19.77 -21.16 22.20
C THR A 132 -20.79 -22.06 21.51
N LEU A 133 -21.58 -21.49 20.59
CA LEU A 133 -22.58 -22.17 19.81
C LEU A 133 -22.21 -22.12 18.33
N PRO A 134 -22.55 -23.15 17.53
CA PRO A 134 -22.34 -23.11 16.07
C PRO A 134 -23.04 -21.91 15.41
N GLN A 135 -24.14 -21.44 16.02
CA GLN A 135 -24.86 -20.26 15.55
C GLN A 135 -24.03 -18.97 15.60
N ASP A 136 -23.10 -18.85 16.54
CA ASP A 136 -22.24 -17.67 16.68
C ASP A 136 -21.31 -17.54 15.47
N ILE A 137 -20.77 -18.67 15.01
CA ILE A 137 -19.97 -18.75 13.79
C ILE A 137 -20.81 -18.31 12.58
N TYR A 138 -22.03 -18.83 12.45
CA TYR A 138 -22.92 -18.45 11.35
C TYR A 138 -23.30 -16.97 11.37
N ASN A 139 -23.50 -16.40 12.56
CA ASN A 139 -23.72 -14.97 12.74
C ASN A 139 -22.49 -14.16 12.30
N ALA A 140 -21.30 -14.56 12.74
CA ALA A 140 -20.04 -13.90 12.39
C ALA A 140 -19.79 -13.93 10.87
N ILE A 141 -19.99 -15.09 10.23
CA ILE A 141 -19.84 -15.24 8.78
C ILE A 141 -20.80 -14.30 8.04
N ARG A 142 -22.08 -14.24 8.44
CA ARG A 142 -23.07 -13.33 7.81
C ARG A 142 -22.72 -11.85 8.00
N ALA A 143 -22.13 -11.49 9.12
CA ALA A 143 -21.76 -10.10 9.42
C ALA A 143 -20.53 -9.65 8.63
N LYS A 144 -19.51 -10.51 8.51
CA LYS A 144 -18.20 -10.13 7.94
C LYS A 144 -18.07 -10.47 6.45
N VAL A 145 -18.83 -11.45 5.94
CA VAL A 145 -18.71 -11.93 4.55
C VAL A 145 -19.91 -11.51 3.71
N PRO A 146 -19.71 -10.74 2.63
CA PRO A 146 -20.79 -10.36 1.73
C PRO A 146 -21.26 -11.55 0.89
N SER A 147 -22.56 -11.57 0.58
CA SER A 147 -23.18 -12.57 -0.32
C SER A 147 -23.05 -14.02 0.15
N VAL A 148 -23.02 -14.24 1.46
CA VAL A 148 -23.18 -15.56 2.08
C VAL A 148 -24.55 -15.65 2.74
N SER A 149 -25.28 -16.72 2.46
CA SER A 149 -26.52 -17.07 3.15
C SER A 149 -26.35 -18.41 3.84
N VAL A 150 -26.56 -18.42 5.15
CA VAL A 150 -26.53 -19.64 5.96
C VAL A 150 -27.94 -19.94 6.43
N ALA A 151 -28.50 -21.06 5.98
CA ALA A 151 -29.75 -21.62 6.46
C ALA A 151 -29.45 -22.84 7.33
N THR A 152 -29.82 -22.77 8.61
CA THR A 152 -29.76 -23.90 9.54
C THR A 152 -31.14 -24.54 9.55
N THR A 153 -31.27 -25.74 9.00
CA THR A 153 -32.50 -26.51 9.08
C THR A 153 -32.37 -27.47 10.26
N GLY A 154 -33.28 -27.40 11.24
CA GLY A 154 -33.39 -28.37 12.35
C GLY A 154 -32.14 -28.67 13.20
N LEU A 155 -32.33 -29.53 14.21
CA LEU A 155 -31.22 -30.18 14.92
C LEU A 155 -30.82 -31.43 14.12
N GLY A 156 -29.56 -31.49 13.67
CA GLY A 156 -28.99 -32.67 13.00
C GLY A 156 -29.08 -32.70 11.48
N GLU A 157 -29.72 -31.71 10.83
CA GLU A 157 -29.65 -31.60 9.38
C GLU A 157 -28.41 -30.83 8.94
N ARG A 158 -28.03 -31.02 7.66
CA ARG A 158 -26.83 -30.40 7.08
C ARG A 158 -27.07 -28.89 6.96
N PRO A 159 -26.19 -28.04 7.51
CA PRO A 159 -26.32 -26.60 7.32
C PRO A 159 -26.21 -26.27 5.83
N SER A 160 -27.20 -25.55 5.28
CA SER A 160 -27.14 -25.08 3.90
C SER A 160 -26.47 -23.72 3.89
N ILE A 161 -25.17 -23.74 3.63
CA ILE A 161 -24.39 -22.53 3.35
C ILE A 161 -24.41 -22.36 1.82
N ARG A 162 -24.96 -21.24 1.35
CA ARG A 162 -24.91 -20.85 -0.05
C ARG A 162 -24.12 -19.57 -0.18
N MET A 163 -23.29 -19.50 -1.22
CA MET A 163 -22.48 -18.34 -1.53
C MET A 163 -22.77 -17.90 -2.96
N ARG A 164 -22.25 -16.75 -3.38
CA ARG A 164 -22.61 -16.14 -4.67
C ARG A 164 -22.36 -17.10 -5.84
N GLY A 165 -23.44 -17.63 -6.41
CA GLY A 165 -23.40 -18.44 -7.62
C GLY A 165 -22.92 -19.87 -7.43
N ASP A 166 -22.85 -20.37 -6.19
CA ASP A 166 -22.53 -21.76 -5.90
C ASP A 166 -23.44 -22.33 -4.80
N ASP A 167 -24.00 -23.50 -5.08
CA ASP A 167 -24.83 -24.26 -4.15
C ASP A 167 -24.00 -25.24 -3.31
N ASN A 168 -22.72 -25.44 -3.66
CA ASN A 168 -21.83 -26.42 -3.02
C ASN A 168 -20.74 -25.73 -2.20
N THR A 169 -20.96 -25.60 -0.89
CA THR A 169 -19.92 -25.13 0.03
C THR A 169 -18.91 -26.23 0.30
N LEU A 170 -17.65 -26.01 -0.08
CA LEU A 170 -16.52 -26.83 0.33
C LEU A 170 -16.04 -26.37 1.72
N VAL A 171 -15.89 -27.32 2.65
CA VAL A 171 -15.35 -27.05 3.99
C VAL A 171 -13.98 -27.69 4.11
N ILE A 172 -13.00 -26.94 4.58
CA ILE A 172 -11.65 -27.44 4.85
C ILE A 172 -11.37 -27.24 6.32
N VAL A 173 -10.97 -28.32 7.00
CA VAL A 173 -10.59 -28.31 8.42
C VAL A 173 -9.18 -28.88 8.47
N ASP A 174 -8.23 -28.10 9.00
CA ASP A 174 -6.82 -28.49 9.13
C ASP A 174 -6.17 -29.02 7.84
N GLY A 175 -6.55 -28.43 6.69
CA GLY A 175 -6.04 -28.81 5.37
C GLY A 175 -6.71 -30.04 4.75
N VAL A 176 -7.67 -30.68 5.44
CA VAL A 176 -8.45 -31.80 4.91
C VAL A 176 -9.84 -31.32 4.48
N GLN A 177 -10.27 -31.75 3.29
CA GLN A 177 -11.58 -31.41 2.75
C GLN A 177 -12.67 -32.30 3.36
N TYR A 178 -13.73 -31.67 3.85
CA TYR A 178 -14.90 -32.33 4.41
C TYR A 178 -16.18 -31.81 3.75
N ASP A 179 -17.24 -32.58 3.93
CA ASP A 179 -18.59 -32.12 3.64
C ASP A 179 -19.10 -31.18 4.74
N ALA A 180 -20.04 -30.29 4.40
CA ALA A 180 -20.62 -29.32 5.34
C ALA A 180 -21.28 -29.94 6.58
N ALA A 181 -21.60 -31.24 6.55
CA ALA A 181 -22.07 -31.99 7.70
C ALA A 181 -21.07 -31.99 8.89
N ILE A 182 -19.76 -31.87 8.62
CA ILE A 182 -18.73 -31.86 9.67
C ILE A 182 -18.95 -30.72 10.67
N LEU A 183 -19.48 -29.59 10.21
CA LEU A 183 -19.69 -28.38 11.01
C LEU A 183 -20.62 -28.61 12.21
N ASN A 184 -21.49 -29.61 12.16
CA ASN A 184 -22.37 -29.97 13.29
C ASN A 184 -21.67 -30.81 14.36
N THR A 185 -20.53 -31.44 14.02
CA THR A 185 -19.75 -32.30 14.92
C THR A 185 -18.54 -31.58 15.51
N LEU A 186 -18.14 -30.46 14.90
CA LEU A 186 -17.06 -29.63 15.42
C LEU A 186 -17.53 -28.87 16.65
N ASN A 187 -16.66 -28.81 17.65
CA ASN A 187 -16.88 -27.97 18.82
C ASN A 187 -16.48 -26.53 18.48
N PRO A 188 -17.40 -25.54 18.56
CA PRO A 188 -17.10 -24.14 18.26
C PRO A 188 -15.99 -23.53 19.12
N SER A 189 -15.82 -23.99 20.36
CA SER A 189 -14.82 -23.43 21.27
C SER A 189 -13.38 -23.74 20.86
N ASP A 190 -13.20 -24.80 20.06
CA ASP A 190 -11.87 -25.30 19.69
C ASP A 190 -11.38 -24.68 18.37
N ILE A 191 -12.24 -23.89 17.71
CA ILE A 191 -11.93 -23.23 16.43
C ILE A 191 -11.23 -21.91 16.72
N GLU A 192 -9.98 -21.75 16.29
CA GLU A 192 -9.24 -20.48 16.45
C GLU A 192 -9.75 -19.39 15.50
N SER A 193 -9.98 -19.75 14.24
CA SER A 193 -10.45 -18.82 13.21
C SER A 193 -11.17 -19.56 12.09
N VAL A 194 -12.00 -18.85 11.35
CA VAL A 194 -12.65 -19.32 10.13
C VAL A 194 -12.27 -18.38 9.00
N THR A 195 -11.87 -18.92 7.86
CA THR A 195 -11.62 -18.12 6.66
C THR A 195 -12.60 -18.50 5.56
N VAL A 196 -13.23 -17.51 4.96
CA VAL A 196 -14.30 -17.72 3.96
C VAL A 196 -13.93 -17.06 2.64
N ALA A 197 -14.20 -17.77 1.53
CA ALA A 197 -14.01 -17.29 0.17
C ALA A 197 -15.32 -17.45 -0.64
N PRO A 198 -16.14 -16.40 -0.81
CA PRO A 198 -17.51 -16.52 -1.32
C PRO A 198 -17.64 -16.61 -2.86
N ASN A 199 -16.53 -16.74 -3.59
CA ASN A 199 -16.52 -16.66 -5.05
C ASN A 199 -16.31 -18.04 -5.68
N THR A 200 -16.98 -18.32 -6.80
CA THR A 200 -16.82 -19.57 -7.57
C THR A 200 -15.37 -19.86 -7.97
N ALA A 201 -14.55 -18.82 -8.17
CA ALA A 201 -13.12 -18.97 -8.45
C ALA A 201 -12.35 -19.69 -7.33
N ALA A 202 -12.74 -19.47 -6.07
CA ALA A 202 -12.10 -20.11 -4.92
C ALA A 202 -12.41 -21.61 -4.88
N ALA A 203 -13.66 -21.98 -5.11
CA ALA A 203 -14.07 -23.38 -5.17
C ALA A 203 -13.32 -24.16 -6.27
N ASN A 204 -13.18 -23.56 -7.46
CA ASN A 204 -12.42 -24.18 -8.55
C ASN A 204 -10.93 -24.32 -8.24
N TYR A 205 -10.34 -23.32 -7.58
CA TYR A 205 -8.92 -23.35 -7.20
C TYR A 205 -8.62 -24.46 -6.20
N LEU A 206 -9.45 -24.60 -5.16
CA LEU A 206 -9.26 -25.58 -4.07
C LEU A 206 -9.59 -27.03 -4.46
N ARG A 207 -10.27 -27.25 -5.59
CA ARG A 207 -10.55 -28.61 -6.10
C ARG A 207 -9.47 -29.16 -7.02
N ASN A 208 -8.69 -28.26 -7.64
CA ASN A 208 -7.72 -28.61 -8.67
C ASN A 208 -6.27 -28.64 -8.15
N ASN A 209 -6.03 -28.18 -6.92
CA ASN A 209 -4.76 -28.21 -6.21
C ASN A 209 -4.93 -29.00 -4.91
#